data_AF-R9N135-F1
#
_entry.id   AF-R9N135-F1
#
_cell.length_a   1.000
_cell.length_b   1.000
_cell.length_c   1.000
_cell.angle_alpha   90.00
_cell.angle_beta   90.00
_cell.angle_gamma   90.00
#
_symmetry.space_group_name_H-M   'P 1'
#
loop_
_entity.id
_entity.type
_entity.pdbx_description
1 polymer ?
#
loop_
_entity_poly.entity_id
_entity_poly.type
_entity_poly.pdbx_seq_one_letter_code
_entity_poly.pdbx_strand_id
1 'polypeptide(L)'
;MLRLRPYKACDAKTIISWIKDEVSFRRWCADRFESYPITEDDLNGHYNAAAYEDNFYEMTAFDETGVVGHMIMRFTDEEKKILRFGFVIVDDTKRGKGYGKQMIKVAAAYAFDILKVEKITIGVFENNAPAYHCYLSAGFKDLQQTEEYQILNEKWKCRELELIHNVTLYENIPEETGRPPREMEVYRLLAHLGIPFKRLDHEPMATIEACQGIDRILGIHMCKNLFLCNSQKTQFYLLLMPGEKKFKTKELSKQIKSARLSFAPEEAMEEYLHISPGAVSIMGLMNDKENHVKLLIDEDVLKEEFLGCHPCVNTASLKLKTKDVVEKFLPFTAHEYQVVHLVGEE
;
A
#
# COMPACT_ATOMS: atom_id res chain seq x y z
N MET A 1 -13.67 10.78 7.30
CA MET A 1 -12.74 10.06 6.40
C MET A 1 -13.45 9.76 5.09
N LEU A 2 -12.84 10.15 3.96
CA LEU A 2 -13.37 9.93 2.62
C LEU A 2 -13.26 8.46 2.24
N ARG A 3 -14.34 7.90 1.69
CA ARG A 3 -14.49 6.51 1.28
C ARG A 3 -15.12 6.42 -0.10
N LEU A 4 -14.94 5.30 -0.78
CA LEU A 4 -15.61 4.98 -2.05
C LEU A 4 -16.65 3.87 -1.84
N ARG A 5 -17.73 3.94 -2.61
CA ARG A 5 -18.70 2.85 -2.76
C ARG A 5 -19.20 2.81 -4.21
N PRO A 6 -19.81 1.69 -4.64
CA PRO A 6 -20.55 1.68 -5.89
C PRO A 6 -21.60 2.81 -5.94
N TYR A 7 -21.74 3.39 -7.13
CA TYR A 7 -22.76 4.34 -7.46
C TYR A 7 -24.16 3.80 -7.17
N LYS A 8 -25.08 4.69 -6.78
CA LYS A 8 -26.51 4.40 -6.68
C LYS A 8 -27.27 5.42 -7.51
N ALA A 9 -28.37 5.01 -8.14
CA ALA A 9 -29.16 5.90 -8.99
C ALA A 9 -29.64 7.18 -8.28
N CYS A 10 -29.88 7.12 -6.97
CA CYS A 10 -30.24 8.29 -6.16
C CYS A 10 -29.10 9.32 -6.00
N ASP A 11 -27.85 8.95 -6.28
CA ASP A 11 -26.70 9.84 -6.21
C ASP A 11 -26.71 10.83 -7.39
N ALA A 12 -27.39 10.50 -8.50
CA ALA A 12 -27.47 11.31 -9.73
C ALA A 12 -27.85 12.76 -9.42
N LYS A 13 -28.92 12.95 -8.65
CA LYS A 13 -29.45 14.26 -8.26
C LYS A 13 -28.39 15.16 -7.66
N THR A 14 -27.63 14.62 -6.70
CA THR A 14 -26.59 15.37 -6.00
C THR A 14 -25.42 15.66 -6.94
N ILE A 15 -24.95 14.67 -7.69
CA ILE A 15 -23.78 14.81 -8.57
C ILE A 15 -24.03 15.86 -9.67
N ILE A 16 -25.19 15.80 -10.33
CA ILE A 16 -25.57 16.74 -11.39
C ILE A 16 -25.68 18.16 -10.85
N SER A 17 -26.13 18.33 -9.60
CA SER A 17 -26.28 19.64 -8.98
C SER A 17 -24.96 20.42 -8.84
N TRP A 18 -23.81 19.76 -8.88
CA TRP A 18 -22.48 20.38 -8.77
C TRP A 18 -21.98 21.00 -10.09
N ILE A 19 -22.69 20.76 -11.19
CA ILE A 19 -22.36 21.25 -12.53
C ILE A 19 -23.18 22.53 -12.74
N LYS A 20 -22.48 23.66 -12.96
CA LYS A 20 -23.12 25.00 -13.00
C LYS A 20 -23.17 25.61 -14.40
N ASP A 21 -22.39 25.08 -15.33
CA ASP A 21 -22.24 25.61 -16.68
C ASP A 21 -21.82 24.50 -17.67
N GLU A 22 -22.13 24.72 -18.95
CA GLU A 22 -21.87 23.74 -20.01
C GLU A 22 -20.37 23.48 -20.23
N VAL A 23 -19.51 24.50 -20.09
CA VAL A 23 -18.06 24.33 -20.28
C VAL A 23 -17.51 23.38 -19.21
N SER A 24 -17.91 23.55 -17.95
CA SER A 24 -17.58 22.62 -16.86
C SER A 24 -18.15 21.22 -17.10
N PHE A 25 -19.38 21.12 -17.60
CA PHE A 25 -20.00 19.85 -17.95
C PHE A 25 -19.19 19.09 -19.01
N ARG A 26 -18.88 19.75 -20.14
CA ARG A 26 -18.15 19.15 -21.27
C ARG A 26 -16.73 18.76 -20.87
N ARG A 27 -16.08 19.52 -19.98
CA ARG A 27 -14.78 19.14 -19.39
C ARG A 27 -14.87 17.86 -18.55
N TRP A 28 -15.94 17.70 -17.79
CA TRP A 28 -16.15 16.55 -16.90
C TRP A 28 -16.45 15.27 -17.68
N CYS A 29 -17.38 15.34 -18.62
CA CYS A 29 -17.85 14.16 -19.37
C CYS A 29 -17.08 13.91 -20.66
N ALA A 30 -16.19 14.81 -21.10
CA ALA A 30 -15.51 14.75 -22.39
C ALA A 30 -16.48 14.53 -23.57
N ASP A 31 -17.57 15.32 -23.56
CA ASP A 31 -18.61 15.35 -24.59
C ASP A 31 -19.38 14.03 -24.82
N ARG A 32 -19.43 13.17 -23.80
CA ARG A 32 -20.09 11.85 -23.88
C ARG A 32 -21.63 11.89 -23.77
N PHE A 33 -22.21 13.07 -23.53
CA PHE A 33 -23.66 13.28 -23.48
C PHE A 33 -24.08 14.22 -24.59
N GLU A 34 -25.20 13.96 -25.24
CA GLU A 34 -25.64 14.76 -26.40
C GLU A 34 -26.05 16.19 -26.02
N SER A 35 -26.68 16.37 -24.85
CA SER A 35 -27.28 17.63 -24.44
C SER A 35 -26.76 18.13 -23.08
N TYR A 36 -26.96 19.43 -22.84
CA TYR A 36 -26.80 20.09 -21.54
C TYR A 36 -27.96 21.08 -21.35
N PRO A 37 -28.56 21.20 -20.14
CA PRO A 37 -28.29 20.40 -18.94
C PRO A 37 -28.78 18.96 -19.07
N ILE A 38 -28.12 18.03 -18.37
CA ILE A 38 -28.57 16.64 -18.26
C ILE A 38 -29.51 16.46 -17.06
N THR A 39 -30.33 15.43 -17.12
CA THR A 39 -31.23 14.97 -16.07
C THR A 39 -30.64 13.79 -15.30
N GLU A 40 -31.25 13.44 -14.17
CA GLU A 40 -30.91 12.24 -13.41
C GLU A 40 -31.04 10.96 -14.27
N ASP A 41 -32.07 10.92 -15.13
CA ASP A 41 -32.33 9.79 -16.02
C ASP A 41 -31.26 9.66 -17.11
N ASP A 42 -30.71 10.78 -17.61
CA ASP A 42 -29.61 10.74 -18.59
C ASP A 42 -28.34 10.11 -17.99
N LEU A 43 -27.97 10.50 -16.76
CA LEU A 43 -26.81 9.94 -16.07
C LEU A 43 -27.02 8.46 -15.70
N ASN A 44 -28.19 8.14 -15.16
CA ASN A 44 -28.55 6.75 -14.83
C ASN A 44 -28.61 5.87 -16.07
N GLY A 45 -29.18 6.37 -17.18
CA GLY A 45 -29.24 5.69 -18.46
C GLY A 45 -27.87 5.38 -19.03
N HIS A 46 -26.92 6.33 -18.92
CA HIS A 46 -25.54 6.12 -19.35
C HIS A 46 -24.87 4.94 -18.64
N TYR A 47 -25.07 4.80 -17.33
CA TYR A 47 -24.48 3.72 -16.53
C TYR A 47 -25.21 2.38 -16.70
N ASN A 48 -26.53 2.40 -16.88
CA ASN A 48 -27.30 1.18 -17.14
C ASN A 48 -26.84 0.45 -18.42
N ALA A 49 -26.29 1.15 -19.39
CA ALA A 49 -25.74 0.55 -20.60
C ALA A 49 -24.56 -0.40 -20.33
N ALA A 50 -23.82 -0.19 -19.23
CA ALA A 50 -22.65 -0.99 -18.84
C ALA A 50 -22.88 -1.82 -17.56
N ALA A 51 -24.11 -1.84 -17.00
CA ALA A 51 -24.41 -2.41 -15.69
C ALA A 51 -24.09 -3.91 -15.52
N TYR A 52 -23.92 -4.64 -16.63
CA TYR A 52 -23.59 -6.06 -16.64
C TYR A 52 -22.19 -6.37 -17.16
N GLU A 53 -21.38 -5.34 -17.44
CA GLU A 53 -20.01 -5.51 -17.88
C GLU A 53 -19.07 -5.47 -16.67
N ASP A 54 -18.28 -6.53 -16.46
CA ASP A 54 -17.19 -6.54 -15.47
C ASP A 54 -15.94 -5.82 -16.02
N ASN A 55 -16.17 -4.62 -16.54
CA ASN A 55 -15.15 -3.75 -17.13
C ASN A 55 -15.40 -2.27 -16.82
N PHE A 56 -16.54 -1.91 -16.24
CA PHE A 56 -16.91 -0.52 -15.99
C PHE A 56 -17.45 -0.39 -14.56
N TYR A 57 -16.88 0.52 -13.79
CA TYR A 57 -17.22 0.73 -12.39
C TYR A 57 -17.51 2.20 -12.12
N GLU A 58 -18.74 2.50 -11.73
CA GLU A 58 -19.14 3.83 -11.27
C GLU A 58 -19.03 3.91 -9.76
N MET A 59 -18.32 4.93 -9.28
CA MET A 59 -17.95 5.04 -7.88
C MET A 59 -18.36 6.39 -7.31
N THR A 60 -19.08 6.33 -6.19
CA THR A 60 -19.45 7.51 -5.40
C THR A 60 -18.49 7.66 -4.23
N ALA A 61 -17.87 8.83 -4.10
CA ALA A 61 -17.11 9.22 -2.92
C ALA A 61 -18.02 9.85 -1.87
N PHE A 62 -17.87 9.43 -0.63
CA PHE A 62 -18.67 9.92 0.50
C PHE A 62 -17.83 10.06 1.77
N ASP A 63 -18.27 10.95 2.66
CA ASP A 63 -17.73 11.11 4.00
C ASP A 63 -18.89 11.24 5.02
N GLU A 64 -18.60 11.71 6.23
CA GLU A 64 -19.59 11.91 7.30
C GLU A 64 -20.68 12.94 6.95
N THR A 65 -20.44 13.78 5.93
CA THR A 65 -21.38 14.81 5.45
C THR A 65 -22.24 14.35 4.28
N GLY A 66 -22.01 13.14 3.76
CA GLY A 66 -22.76 12.56 2.64
C GLY A 66 -21.91 12.37 1.39
N VAL A 67 -22.56 12.44 0.22
CA VAL A 67 -21.92 12.30 -1.09
C VAL A 67 -21.09 13.55 -1.38
N VAL A 68 -19.80 13.37 -1.69
CA VAL A 68 -18.83 14.47 -1.88
C VAL A 68 -18.06 14.39 -3.20
N GLY A 69 -18.16 13.29 -3.93
CA GLY A 69 -17.57 13.16 -5.25
C GLY A 69 -18.06 11.95 -6.02
N HIS A 70 -17.68 11.89 -7.29
CA HIS A 70 -18.02 10.82 -8.22
C HIS A 70 -16.89 10.60 -9.21
N MET A 71 -16.73 9.36 -9.67
CA MET A 71 -15.84 9.00 -10.77
C MET A 71 -16.22 7.67 -11.40
N ILE A 72 -15.70 7.41 -12.59
CA ILE A 72 -15.74 6.09 -13.22
C ILE A 72 -14.35 5.48 -13.32
N MET A 73 -14.29 4.16 -13.37
CA MET A 73 -13.10 3.37 -13.66
C MET A 73 -13.45 2.35 -14.73
N ARG A 74 -12.59 2.15 -15.74
CA ARG A 74 -12.81 1.09 -16.73
C ARG A 74 -11.50 0.49 -17.22
N PHE A 75 -11.45 -0.80 -17.51
CA PHE A 75 -10.24 -1.35 -18.13
C PHE A 75 -10.17 -0.95 -19.60
N THR A 76 -8.94 -0.74 -20.07
CA THR A 76 -8.65 -0.38 -21.47
C THR A 76 -7.88 -1.46 -22.21
N ASP A 77 -7.66 -2.59 -21.55
CA ASP A 77 -6.95 -3.75 -22.06
C ASP A 77 -7.69 -5.04 -21.67
N GLU A 78 -7.55 -6.08 -22.48
CA GLU A 78 -8.22 -7.38 -22.26
C GLU A 78 -7.68 -8.11 -21.02
N GLU A 79 -6.41 -7.89 -20.67
CA GLU A 79 -5.74 -8.53 -19.53
C GLU A 79 -6.08 -7.89 -18.18
N LYS A 80 -6.89 -6.82 -18.18
CA LYS A 80 -7.30 -6.07 -16.98
C LYS A 80 -6.12 -5.51 -16.17
N LYS A 81 -5.05 -5.08 -16.84
CA LYS A 81 -3.84 -4.51 -16.24
C LYS A 81 -3.81 -2.98 -16.26
N ILE A 82 -4.64 -2.35 -17.09
CA ILE A 82 -4.68 -0.89 -17.27
C ILE A 82 -6.09 -0.39 -16.99
N LEU A 83 -6.24 0.36 -15.89
CA LEU A 83 -7.50 0.99 -15.53
C LEU A 83 -7.49 2.47 -15.93
N ARG A 84 -8.56 2.95 -16.52
CA ARG A 84 -8.71 4.36 -16.87
C ARG A 84 -9.74 5.04 -16.00
N PHE A 85 -9.30 6.07 -15.29
CA PHE A 85 -10.18 6.96 -14.53
C PHE A 85 -10.87 7.96 -15.47
N GLY A 86 -12.10 8.32 -15.13
CA GLY A 86 -12.90 9.29 -15.86
C GLY A 86 -13.98 9.90 -15.00
N PHE A 87 -14.65 10.92 -15.53
CA PHE A 87 -15.80 11.59 -14.92
C PHE A 87 -15.55 11.97 -13.45
N VAL A 88 -14.32 12.41 -13.15
CA VAL A 88 -13.92 12.81 -11.80
C VAL A 88 -14.55 14.15 -11.48
N ILE A 89 -15.45 14.18 -10.49
CA ILE A 89 -16.07 15.41 -9.99
C ILE A 89 -16.16 15.38 -8.47
N VAL A 90 -16.02 16.56 -7.87
CA VAL A 90 -16.15 16.79 -6.43
C VAL A 90 -17.23 17.85 -6.23
N ASP A 91 -17.97 17.73 -5.14
CA ASP A 91 -18.90 18.74 -4.64
C ASP A 91 -18.32 20.14 -4.76
N ASP A 92 -19.05 21.05 -5.40
CA ASP A 92 -18.58 22.40 -5.73
C ASP A 92 -18.22 23.22 -4.48
N THR A 93 -18.87 22.95 -3.35
CA THR A 93 -18.59 23.60 -2.05
C THR A 93 -17.36 23.03 -1.34
N LYS A 94 -16.85 21.87 -1.78
CA LYS A 94 -15.67 21.19 -1.22
C LYS A 94 -14.41 21.32 -2.11
N ARG A 95 -14.52 21.89 -3.31
CA ARG A 95 -13.37 22.13 -4.22
C ARG A 95 -12.34 23.06 -3.56
N GLY A 96 -11.07 22.85 -3.89
CA GLY A 96 -9.94 23.60 -3.29
C GLY A 96 -9.54 23.16 -1.86
N LYS A 97 -10.31 22.27 -1.21
CA LYS A 97 -10.05 21.79 0.17
C LYS A 97 -9.34 20.43 0.23
N GLY A 98 -8.72 20.00 -0.88
CA GLY A 98 -7.98 18.73 -0.96
C GLY A 98 -8.82 17.46 -1.21
N TYR A 99 -10.15 17.58 -1.31
CA TYR A 99 -11.06 16.43 -1.54
C TYR A 99 -10.76 15.65 -2.83
N GLY A 100 -10.44 16.35 -3.93
CA GLY A 100 -10.07 15.69 -5.20
C GLY A 100 -8.84 14.80 -5.06
N LYS A 101 -7.77 15.30 -4.41
CA LYS A 101 -6.56 14.52 -4.15
C LYS A 101 -6.84 13.30 -3.28
N GLN A 102 -7.65 13.46 -2.22
CA GLN A 102 -8.04 12.34 -1.36
C GLN A 102 -8.83 11.29 -2.13
N MET A 103 -9.82 11.70 -2.93
CA MET A 103 -10.64 10.80 -3.75
C MET A 103 -9.79 10.01 -4.74
N ILE A 104 -8.88 10.67 -5.47
CA ILE A 104 -7.98 10.01 -6.42
C ILE A 104 -7.03 9.03 -5.71
N LYS A 105 -6.52 9.36 -4.52
CA LYS A 105 -5.67 8.43 -3.75
C LYS A 105 -6.43 7.19 -3.28
N VAL A 106 -7.65 7.36 -2.75
CA VAL A 106 -8.48 6.21 -2.35
C VAL A 106 -8.85 5.35 -3.56
N ALA A 107 -9.15 5.98 -4.70
CA ALA A 107 -9.41 5.28 -5.95
C ALA A 107 -8.20 4.51 -6.48
N ALA A 108 -7.00 5.12 -6.43
CA ALA A 108 -5.77 4.47 -6.85
C ALA A 108 -5.42 3.27 -5.96
N ALA A 109 -5.60 3.40 -4.64
CA ALA A 109 -5.44 2.28 -3.71
C ALA A 109 -6.42 1.15 -4.06
N TYR A 110 -7.69 1.45 -4.29
CA TYR A 110 -8.66 0.43 -4.74
C TYR A 110 -8.23 -0.25 -6.05
N ALA A 111 -7.78 0.51 -7.04
CA ALA A 111 -7.33 -0.03 -8.33
C ALA A 111 -6.10 -0.94 -8.20
N PHE A 112 -5.07 -0.53 -7.46
CA PHE A 112 -3.86 -1.33 -7.28
C PHE A 112 -4.03 -2.48 -6.29
N ASP A 113 -4.68 -2.22 -5.15
CA ASP A 113 -4.72 -3.17 -4.03
C ASP A 113 -5.88 -4.15 -4.15
N ILE A 114 -6.98 -3.80 -4.82
CA ILE A 114 -8.14 -4.67 -4.98
C ILE A 114 -8.23 -5.19 -6.41
N LEU A 115 -8.24 -4.30 -7.40
CA LEU A 115 -8.36 -4.71 -8.82
C LEU A 115 -7.06 -5.24 -9.43
N LYS A 116 -5.92 -5.07 -8.73
CA LYS A 116 -4.60 -5.61 -9.12
C LYS A 116 -4.11 -5.14 -10.49
N VAL A 117 -4.44 -3.90 -10.83
CA VAL A 117 -3.94 -3.27 -12.06
C VAL A 117 -2.46 -2.90 -11.90
N GLU A 118 -1.74 -2.79 -13.01
CA GLU A 118 -0.33 -2.38 -13.03
C GLU A 118 -0.20 -0.87 -13.30
N LYS A 119 -1.20 -0.31 -13.98
CA LYS A 119 -1.22 1.09 -14.41
C LYS A 119 -2.62 1.67 -14.34
N ILE A 120 -2.68 2.94 -13.98
CA ILE A 120 -3.87 3.78 -14.05
C ILE A 120 -3.60 4.90 -15.05
N THR A 121 -4.56 5.19 -15.92
CA THR A 121 -4.50 6.30 -16.88
C THR A 121 -5.63 7.30 -16.65
N ILE A 122 -5.43 8.56 -17.00
CA ILE A 122 -6.45 9.61 -16.91
C ILE A 122 -6.17 10.72 -17.92
N GLY A 123 -7.24 11.16 -18.59
CA GLY A 123 -7.20 12.32 -19.49
C GLY A 123 -7.61 13.61 -18.78
N VAL A 124 -6.97 14.73 -19.11
CA VAL A 124 -7.36 16.07 -18.61
C VAL A 124 -7.19 17.14 -19.67
N PHE A 125 -8.22 17.95 -19.91
CA PHE A 125 -8.14 19.05 -20.86
C PHE A 125 -7.19 20.16 -20.39
N GLU A 126 -6.45 20.77 -21.31
CA GLU A 126 -5.50 21.86 -21.01
C GLU A 126 -6.17 23.08 -20.36
N ASN A 127 -7.44 23.32 -20.67
CA ASN A 127 -8.28 24.36 -20.05
C ASN A 127 -8.84 23.96 -18.67
N ASN A 128 -8.32 22.90 -18.05
CA ASN A 128 -8.70 22.42 -16.72
C ASN A 128 -7.49 22.29 -15.77
N ALA A 129 -6.77 23.40 -15.59
CA ALA A 129 -5.61 23.47 -14.68
C ALA A 129 -5.88 22.93 -13.26
N PRO A 130 -7.06 23.18 -12.63
CA PRO A 130 -7.34 22.62 -11.30
C PRO A 130 -7.31 21.08 -11.26
N ALA A 131 -7.89 20.41 -12.25
CA ALA A 131 -7.86 18.94 -12.33
C ALA A 131 -6.45 18.43 -12.62
N TYR A 132 -5.73 19.07 -13.55
CA TYR A 132 -4.36 18.72 -13.89
C TYR A 132 -3.44 18.75 -12.66
N HIS A 133 -3.45 19.85 -11.90
CA HIS A 133 -2.68 19.96 -10.66
C HIS A 133 -3.14 18.99 -9.58
N CYS A 134 -4.44 18.70 -9.49
CA CYS A 134 -4.96 17.69 -8.58
C CYS A 134 -4.35 16.31 -8.89
N TYR A 135 -4.33 15.88 -10.16
CA TYR A 135 -3.79 14.59 -10.57
C TYR A 135 -2.28 14.49 -10.34
N LEU A 136 -1.50 15.52 -10.70
CA LEU A 136 -0.07 15.57 -10.40
C LEU A 136 0.19 15.47 -8.89
N SER A 137 -0.58 16.20 -8.07
CA SER A 137 -0.44 16.16 -6.61
C SER A 137 -0.82 14.81 -5.99
N ALA A 138 -1.53 13.97 -6.73
CA ALA A 138 -1.89 12.59 -6.38
C ALA A 138 -0.87 11.56 -6.89
N GLY A 139 0.17 11.98 -7.63
CA GLY A 139 1.30 11.15 -8.07
C GLY A 139 1.32 10.81 -9.56
N PHE A 140 0.32 11.25 -10.34
CA PHE A 140 0.31 11.03 -11.78
C PHE A 140 1.45 11.79 -12.47
N LYS A 141 1.96 11.22 -13.56
CA LYS A 141 2.95 11.82 -14.47
C LYS A 141 2.28 12.18 -15.79
N ASP A 142 2.57 13.37 -16.31
CA ASP A 142 2.14 13.80 -17.65
C ASP A 142 3.01 13.11 -18.71
N LEU A 143 2.38 12.39 -19.65
CA LEU A 143 3.05 11.69 -20.73
C LEU A 143 3.49 12.63 -21.86
N GLN A 144 3.12 13.91 -21.80
CA GLN A 144 3.30 14.91 -22.86
C GLN A 144 2.63 14.50 -24.18
N GLN A 145 1.63 13.62 -24.09
CA GLN A 145 0.79 13.20 -25.19
C GLN A 145 -0.54 13.93 -25.10
N THR A 146 -1.05 14.36 -26.26
CA THR A 146 -2.31 15.08 -26.34
C THR A 146 -3.18 14.55 -27.46
N GLU A 147 -4.46 14.36 -27.15
CA GLU A 147 -5.52 14.09 -28.12
C GLU A 147 -6.38 15.35 -28.31
N GLU A 148 -6.95 15.51 -29.51
CA GLU A 148 -7.74 16.69 -29.86
C GLU A 148 -9.22 16.34 -29.98
N TYR A 149 -10.06 17.14 -29.34
CA TYR A 149 -11.51 16.97 -29.29
C TYR A 149 -12.18 18.23 -29.85
N GLN A 150 -13.23 18.06 -30.64
CA GLN A 150 -14.07 19.17 -31.09
C GLN A 150 -15.24 19.33 -30.13
N ILE A 151 -15.21 20.37 -29.29
CA ILE A 151 -16.20 20.58 -28.21
C ILE A 151 -16.70 22.02 -28.31
N LEU A 152 -18.02 22.21 -28.33
CA LEU A 152 -18.66 23.54 -28.45
C LEU A 152 -18.14 24.37 -29.64
N ASN A 153 -17.87 23.70 -30.78
CA ASN A 153 -17.24 24.27 -31.97
C ASN A 153 -15.81 24.79 -31.78
N GLU A 154 -15.19 24.51 -30.64
CA GLU A 154 -13.79 24.81 -30.35
C GLU A 154 -12.94 23.53 -30.34
N LYS A 155 -11.64 23.73 -30.50
CA LYS A 155 -10.66 22.65 -30.46
C LYS A 155 -10.03 22.57 -29.08
N TRP A 156 -10.29 21.49 -28.34
CA TRP A 156 -9.75 21.28 -27.01
C TRP A 156 -8.71 20.17 -27.03
N LYS A 157 -7.58 20.37 -26.33
CA LYS A 157 -6.52 19.37 -26.19
C LYS A 157 -6.65 18.67 -24.84
N CYS A 158 -6.65 17.34 -24.87
CA CYS A 158 -6.69 16.47 -23.69
C CYS A 158 -5.31 15.86 -23.48
N ARG A 159 -4.67 16.15 -22.35
CA ARG A 159 -3.39 15.56 -21.93
C ARG A 159 -3.61 14.20 -21.32
N GLU A 160 -2.74 13.27 -21.66
CA GLU A 160 -2.75 11.93 -21.09
C GLU A 160 -1.77 11.83 -19.92
N LEU A 161 -2.26 11.40 -18.77
CA LEU A 161 -1.48 11.19 -17.56
C LEU A 161 -1.56 9.72 -17.15
N GLU A 162 -0.49 9.24 -16.53
CA GLU A 162 -0.44 7.90 -15.97
C GLU A 162 0.02 7.90 -14.51
N LEU A 163 -0.48 6.92 -13.77
CA LEU A 163 0.05 6.50 -12.50
C LEU A 163 0.35 5.01 -12.63
N ILE A 164 1.63 4.69 -12.76
CA ILE A 164 2.08 3.30 -12.69
C ILE A 164 2.19 2.93 -11.21
N HIS A 165 1.97 1.66 -10.87
CA HIS A 165 2.36 1.10 -9.58
C HIS A 165 3.90 1.11 -9.47
N ASN A 166 4.49 2.30 -9.42
CA ASN A 166 5.92 2.55 -9.40
C ASN A 166 6.38 2.32 -7.98
N VAL A 167 6.75 1.09 -7.73
CA VAL A 167 7.44 0.75 -6.52
C VAL A 167 8.91 0.69 -6.86
N THR A 168 9.65 1.69 -6.41
CA THR A 168 11.09 1.72 -6.57
C THR A 168 11.71 0.75 -5.58
N LEU A 169 12.28 -0.33 -6.11
CA LEU A 169 13.14 -1.21 -5.33
C LEU A 169 14.57 -0.66 -5.37
N TYR A 170 15.16 -0.50 -4.20
CA TYR A 170 16.52 -0.01 -4.02
C TYR A 170 17.44 -1.16 -3.63
N GLU A 171 18.65 -1.19 -4.19
CA GLU A 171 19.68 -2.20 -3.87
C GLU A 171 20.92 -1.55 -3.22
N ASN A 172 20.89 -0.23 -3.04
CA ASN A 172 21.94 0.56 -2.43
C ASN A 172 21.54 1.00 -1.01
N ILE A 173 22.56 1.35 -0.21
CA ILE A 173 22.37 2.04 1.07
C ILE A 173 21.69 3.40 0.78
N PRO A 174 20.59 3.75 1.48
CA PRO A 174 19.93 5.04 1.29
C PRO A 174 20.76 6.20 1.83
N GLU A 175 20.37 7.43 1.47
CA GLU A 175 20.89 8.63 2.12
C GLU A 175 20.44 8.69 3.59
N GLU A 176 21.31 9.20 4.46
CA GLU A 176 21.07 9.25 5.92
C GLU A 176 20.01 10.29 6.32
N THR A 177 19.75 11.29 5.48
CA THR A 177 18.85 12.39 5.83
C THR A 177 17.42 11.89 6.07
N GLY A 178 16.92 12.14 7.28
CA GLY A 178 15.56 11.76 7.69
C GLY A 178 15.41 10.30 8.14
N ARG A 179 16.49 9.53 8.25
CA ARG A 179 16.48 8.14 8.72
C ARG A 179 17.09 8.04 10.12
N PRO A 180 16.52 7.24 11.03
CA PRO A 180 17.08 7.06 12.36
C PRO A 180 18.39 6.25 12.29
N PRO A 181 19.34 6.49 13.21
CA PRO A 181 20.63 5.77 13.22
C PRO A 181 20.48 4.25 13.18
N ARG A 182 19.55 3.69 13.96
CA ARG A 182 19.25 2.25 14.01
C ARG A 182 18.90 1.64 12.66
N GLU A 183 18.25 2.40 11.78
CA GLU A 183 17.95 1.93 10.42
C GLU A 183 19.23 1.89 9.58
N MET A 184 20.03 2.94 9.65
CA MET A 184 21.26 3.06 8.87
C MET A 184 22.30 2.00 9.26
N GLU A 185 22.35 1.64 10.55
CA GLU A 185 23.22 0.58 11.05
C GLU A 185 22.91 -0.79 10.43
N VAL A 186 21.63 -1.09 10.15
CA VAL A 186 21.25 -2.33 9.44
C VAL A 186 21.88 -2.36 8.04
N TYR A 187 21.74 -1.29 7.25
CA TYR A 187 22.30 -1.26 5.89
C TYR A 187 23.83 -1.34 5.89
N ARG A 188 24.50 -0.67 6.83
CA ARG A 188 25.95 -0.73 6.98
C ARG A 188 26.41 -2.14 7.33
N LEU A 189 25.68 -2.83 8.21
CA LEU A 189 25.99 -4.20 8.59
C LEU A 189 25.78 -5.16 7.41
N LEU A 190 24.66 -5.07 6.70
CA LEU A 190 24.42 -5.91 5.52
C LEU A 190 25.52 -5.72 4.46
N ALA A 191 25.94 -4.47 4.23
CA ALA A 191 27.05 -4.17 3.33
C ALA A 191 28.38 -4.75 3.85
N HIS A 192 28.69 -4.61 5.14
CA HIS A 192 29.89 -5.18 5.77
C HIS A 192 29.96 -6.71 5.62
N LEU A 193 28.81 -7.38 5.72
CA LEU A 193 28.70 -8.84 5.57
C LEU A 193 28.61 -9.31 4.11
N GLY A 194 28.55 -8.38 3.14
CA GLY A 194 28.33 -8.71 1.73
C GLY A 194 26.99 -9.45 1.52
N ILE A 195 25.94 -9.01 2.20
CA ILE A 195 24.57 -9.52 2.06
C ILE A 195 23.79 -8.55 1.15
N PRO A 196 23.49 -8.96 -0.10
CA PRO A 196 22.65 -8.15 -0.99
C PRO A 196 21.24 -8.05 -0.44
N PHE A 197 20.60 -6.90 -0.64
CA PHE A 197 19.21 -6.67 -0.27
C PHE A 197 18.46 -5.93 -1.37
N LYS A 198 17.14 -6.13 -1.44
CA LYS A 198 16.24 -5.17 -2.06
C LYS A 198 15.44 -4.47 -0.98
N ARG A 199 15.20 -3.19 -1.15
CA ARG A 199 14.52 -2.34 -0.18
C ARG A 199 13.35 -1.63 -0.84
N LEU A 200 12.25 -1.56 -0.11
CA LEU A 200 11.08 -0.76 -0.43
C LEU A 200 10.84 0.24 0.69
N ASP A 201 10.86 1.54 0.37
CA ASP A 201 10.37 2.59 1.26
C ASP A 201 8.83 2.70 1.17
N HIS A 202 8.17 2.81 2.31
CA HIS A 202 6.72 2.97 2.39
C HIS A 202 6.34 3.74 3.66
N GLU A 203 5.15 4.32 3.71
CA GLU A 203 4.62 4.88 4.96
C GLU A 203 4.33 3.75 5.98
N PRO A 204 4.27 4.04 7.30
CA PRO A 204 3.89 3.06 8.30
C PRO A 204 2.50 2.48 7.99
N MET A 205 2.44 1.15 7.94
CA MET A 205 1.22 0.43 7.57
C MET A 205 0.48 -0.07 8.80
N ALA A 206 -0.78 0.32 8.94
CA ALA A 206 -1.65 -0.12 10.04
C ALA A 206 -2.60 -1.26 9.66
N THR A 207 -2.72 -1.58 8.37
CA THR A 207 -3.68 -2.56 7.85
C THR A 207 -2.98 -3.76 7.20
N ILE A 208 -3.65 -4.92 7.21
CA ILE A 208 -3.10 -6.18 6.69
C ILE A 208 -2.99 -6.14 5.17
N GLU A 209 -3.95 -5.49 4.51
CA GLU A 209 -4.03 -5.36 3.05
C GLU A 209 -2.83 -4.58 2.50
N ALA A 210 -2.41 -3.55 3.23
CA ALA A 210 -1.23 -2.74 2.95
C ALA A 210 0.07 -3.57 2.99
N CYS A 211 0.20 -4.47 3.98
CA CYS A 211 1.33 -5.38 4.07
C CYS A 211 1.36 -6.36 2.90
N GLN A 212 0.21 -6.92 2.50
CA GLN A 212 0.12 -7.82 1.33
C GLN A 212 0.51 -7.15 0.01
N GLY A 213 0.35 -5.82 -0.10
CA GLY A 213 0.87 -5.04 -1.23
C GLY A 213 2.39 -5.11 -1.30
N ILE A 214 3.07 -4.82 -0.19
CA ILE A 214 4.54 -4.85 -0.05
C ILE A 214 5.11 -6.23 -0.39
N ASP A 215 4.50 -7.30 0.13
CA ASP A 215 4.89 -8.69 -0.10
C ASP A 215 4.95 -9.03 -1.58
N ARG A 216 3.91 -8.67 -2.33
CA ARG A 216 3.84 -8.90 -3.78
C ARG A 216 4.91 -8.12 -4.52
N ILE A 217 5.12 -6.87 -4.13
CA ILE A 217 6.08 -6.01 -4.81
C ILE A 217 7.51 -6.52 -4.62
N LEU A 218 7.86 -6.86 -3.38
CA LEU A 218 9.16 -7.46 -3.11
C LEU A 218 9.22 -8.91 -3.62
N GLY A 219 8.09 -9.56 -3.93
CA GLY A 219 8.04 -10.97 -4.28
C GLY A 219 8.57 -11.82 -3.15
N ILE A 220 8.05 -11.59 -1.95
CA ILE A 220 8.39 -12.24 -0.67
C ILE A 220 7.10 -12.50 0.11
N HIS A 221 7.19 -13.38 1.10
CA HIS A 221 6.23 -13.44 2.19
C HIS A 221 6.84 -12.76 3.41
N MET A 222 6.24 -11.66 3.89
CA MET A 222 6.76 -10.98 5.07
C MET A 222 6.63 -11.88 6.29
N CYS A 223 7.74 -12.07 7.01
CA CYS A 223 7.69 -12.78 8.27
C CYS A 223 7.18 -11.85 9.38
N LYS A 224 6.31 -12.37 10.24
CA LYS A 224 6.00 -11.77 11.53
C LYS A 224 7.15 -12.02 12.49
N ASN A 225 7.60 -10.95 13.14
CA ASN A 225 8.57 -11.02 14.23
C ASN A 225 7.82 -10.76 15.55
N LEU A 226 7.75 -11.76 16.42
CA LEU A 226 7.11 -11.62 17.73
C LEU A 226 8.18 -11.66 18.83
N PHE A 227 8.24 -10.60 19.63
CA PHE A 227 9.12 -10.54 20.79
C PHE A 227 8.37 -11.03 22.04
N LEU A 228 8.84 -12.13 22.61
CA LEU A 228 8.15 -12.90 23.64
C LEU A 228 9.05 -13.07 24.87
N CYS A 229 8.43 -13.29 26.03
CA CYS A 229 9.13 -13.68 27.25
C CYS A 229 8.38 -14.79 27.99
N ASN A 230 9.08 -15.51 28.87
CA ASN A 230 8.41 -16.37 29.84
C ASN A 230 7.64 -15.53 30.89
N SER A 231 6.74 -16.18 31.63
CA SER A 231 5.90 -15.51 32.64
C SER A 231 6.71 -14.76 33.73
N GLN A 232 7.95 -15.18 33.98
CA GLN A 232 8.84 -14.55 34.97
C GLN A 232 9.71 -13.43 34.38
N LYS A 233 9.65 -13.19 33.06
CA LYS A 233 10.49 -12.23 32.33
C LYS A 233 12.00 -12.42 32.55
N THR A 234 12.42 -13.67 32.67
CA THR A 234 13.82 -14.07 32.84
C THR A 234 14.42 -14.68 31.56
N GLN A 235 13.59 -14.97 30.57
CA GLN A 235 13.98 -15.55 29.29
C GLN A 235 13.20 -14.85 28.18
N PHE A 236 13.92 -14.35 27.17
CA PHE A 236 13.36 -13.61 26.04
C PHE A 236 13.58 -14.38 24.75
N TYR A 237 12.62 -14.23 23.83
CA TYR A 237 12.59 -14.97 22.58
C TYR A 237 12.16 -14.03 21.44
N LEU A 238 12.80 -14.18 20.29
CA LEU A 238 12.34 -13.59 19.03
C LEU A 238 11.84 -14.71 18.13
N LEU A 239 10.54 -14.71 17.82
CA LEU A 239 9.93 -15.71 16.94
C LEU A 239 9.73 -15.13 15.53
N LEU A 240 10.27 -15.81 14.53
CA LEU A 240 9.97 -15.58 13.12
C LEU A 240 8.96 -16.61 12.64
N MET A 241 7.86 -16.14 12.06
CA MET A 241 6.82 -17.01 11.49
C MET A 241 6.17 -16.37 10.25
N PRO A 242 5.55 -17.13 9.34
CA PRO A 242 4.84 -16.58 8.19
C PRO A 242 3.75 -15.57 8.61
N GLY A 243 3.59 -14.50 7.82
CA GLY A 243 2.64 -13.41 8.11
C GLY A 243 1.19 -13.85 8.28
N GLU A 244 0.75 -14.86 7.55
CA GLU A 244 -0.66 -15.30 7.58
C GLU A 244 -0.95 -16.33 8.70
N LYS A 245 0.06 -16.95 9.30
CA LYS A 245 -0.14 -17.92 10.39
C LYS A 245 -0.61 -17.23 11.68
N LYS A 246 -1.60 -17.82 12.35
CA LYS A 246 -2.06 -17.39 13.68
C LYS A 246 -1.09 -17.89 14.76
N PHE A 247 -0.61 -16.99 15.63
CA PHE A 247 0.28 -17.36 16.73
C PHE A 247 -0.50 -17.96 17.91
N LYS A 248 -0.15 -19.19 18.31
CA LYS A 248 -0.72 -19.89 19.48
C LYS A 248 0.37 -20.22 20.50
N THR A 249 0.39 -19.48 21.62
CA THR A 249 1.40 -19.62 22.69
C THR A 249 1.62 -21.06 23.18
N LYS A 250 0.54 -21.85 23.30
CA LYS A 250 0.59 -23.22 23.84
C LYS A 250 1.40 -24.18 22.97
N GLU A 251 1.39 -23.95 21.66
CA GLU A 251 2.13 -24.76 20.69
C GLU A 251 3.63 -24.53 20.83
N LEU A 252 4.02 -23.26 20.96
CA LEU A 252 5.42 -22.87 21.07
C LEU A 252 6.03 -23.26 22.41
N SER A 253 5.38 -22.95 23.55
CA SER A 253 5.92 -23.20 24.90
C SER A 253 6.36 -24.66 25.10
N LYS A 254 5.62 -25.62 24.53
CA LYS A 254 5.95 -27.06 24.61
C LYS A 254 7.22 -27.41 23.86
N GLN A 255 7.39 -26.87 22.65
CA GLN A 255 8.54 -27.16 21.78
C GLN A 255 9.85 -26.63 22.38
N ILE A 256 9.80 -25.44 22.99
CA ILE A 256 10.98 -24.81 23.59
C ILE A 256 11.19 -25.14 25.08
N LYS A 257 10.36 -26.04 25.65
CA LYS A 257 10.39 -26.42 27.07
C LYS A 257 10.36 -25.22 28.04
N SER A 258 9.60 -24.19 27.68
CA SER A 258 9.47 -22.96 28.47
C SER A 258 8.13 -22.93 29.22
N ALA A 259 8.08 -22.13 30.28
CA ALA A 259 6.83 -21.75 30.90
C ALA A 259 5.92 -21.03 29.88
N ARG A 260 4.68 -20.72 30.28
CA ARG A 260 3.75 -19.96 29.43
C ARG A 260 4.42 -18.67 28.97
N LEU A 261 4.41 -18.45 27.65
CA LEU A 261 4.94 -17.25 27.03
C LEU A 261 3.89 -16.12 27.01
N SER A 262 4.37 -14.89 27.00
CA SER A 262 3.62 -13.67 26.75
C SER A 262 4.43 -12.75 25.85
N PHE A 263 3.82 -11.70 25.30
CA PHE A 263 4.57 -10.63 24.66
C PHE A 263 5.50 -9.98 25.69
N ALA A 264 6.74 -9.74 25.28
CA ALA A 264 7.72 -9.06 26.09
C ALA A 264 7.38 -7.56 26.21
N PRO A 265 7.74 -6.92 27.34
CA PRO A 265 7.51 -5.50 27.54
C PRO A 265 8.37 -4.65 26.58
N GLU A 266 7.89 -3.44 26.27
CA GLU A 266 8.57 -2.48 25.39
C GLU A 266 9.98 -2.13 25.90
N GLU A 267 10.14 -1.99 27.21
CA GLU A 267 11.42 -1.65 27.83
C GLU A 267 12.50 -2.71 27.53
N ALA A 268 12.13 -4.00 27.54
CA ALA A 268 13.06 -5.08 27.20
C ALA A 268 13.37 -5.13 25.70
N MET A 269 12.43 -4.69 24.85
CA MET A 269 12.64 -4.63 23.41
C MET A 269 13.64 -3.53 23.05
N GLU A 270 13.51 -2.37 23.67
CA GLU A 270 14.45 -1.26 23.52
C GLU A 270 15.82 -1.64 24.13
N GLU A 271 15.84 -2.29 25.30
CA GLU A 271 17.07 -2.73 25.97
C GLU A 271 17.88 -3.73 25.14
N TYR A 272 17.24 -4.79 24.64
CA TYR A 272 17.97 -5.88 23.97
C TYR A 272 18.08 -5.72 22.45
N LEU A 273 17.06 -5.15 21.80
CA LEU A 273 17.01 -5.06 20.35
C LEU A 273 17.19 -3.64 19.83
N HIS A 274 17.11 -2.61 20.69
CA HIS A 274 17.13 -1.19 20.31
C HIS A 274 16.04 -0.85 19.27
N ILE A 275 14.85 -1.43 19.47
CA ILE A 275 13.68 -1.31 18.60
C ILE A 275 12.46 -0.88 19.41
N SER A 276 11.67 0.00 18.81
CA SER A 276 10.36 0.41 19.33
C SER A 276 9.21 -0.49 18.82
N PRO A 277 8.07 -0.58 19.53
CA PRO A 277 6.93 -1.38 19.12
C PRO A 277 6.45 -1.07 17.70
N GLY A 278 6.07 -2.11 16.97
CA GLY A 278 5.64 -2.00 15.57
C GLY A 278 6.78 -2.06 14.55
N ALA A 279 8.05 -2.06 14.98
CA ALA A 279 9.22 -2.21 14.10
C ALA A 279 10.06 -3.46 14.42
N VAL A 280 9.48 -4.44 15.13
CA VAL A 280 10.16 -5.69 15.53
C VAL A 280 10.74 -6.40 14.32
N SER A 281 12.03 -6.74 14.39
CA SER A 281 12.76 -7.35 13.27
C SER A 281 13.90 -8.24 13.78
N ILE A 282 14.17 -9.32 13.03
CA ILE A 282 15.40 -10.13 13.18
C ILE A 282 16.69 -9.31 13.11
N MET A 283 16.69 -8.19 12.37
CA MET A 283 17.85 -7.32 12.28
C MET A 283 18.23 -6.73 13.65
N GLY A 284 17.30 -6.62 14.59
CA GLY A 284 17.56 -6.15 15.96
C GLY A 284 18.54 -7.02 16.75
N LEU A 285 18.75 -8.29 16.36
CA LEU A 285 19.74 -9.16 17.00
C LEU A 285 21.18 -8.63 16.87
N MET A 286 21.43 -7.70 15.94
CA MET A 286 22.72 -7.01 15.88
C MET A 286 23.03 -6.19 17.13
N ASN A 287 22.01 -5.83 17.92
CA ASN A 287 22.13 -5.01 19.12
C ASN A 287 22.25 -5.85 20.40
N ASP A 288 21.81 -7.12 20.37
CA ASP A 288 21.87 -8.04 21.51
C ASP A 288 23.27 -8.67 21.65
N LYS A 289 24.22 -7.90 22.19
CA LYS A 289 25.64 -8.31 22.27
C LYS A 289 25.91 -9.42 23.28
N GLU A 290 24.99 -9.65 24.21
CA GLU A 290 25.11 -10.64 25.28
C GLU A 290 24.20 -11.85 25.07
N ASN A 291 23.50 -11.91 23.92
CA ASN A 291 22.61 -13.00 23.53
C ASN A 291 21.49 -13.28 24.56
N HIS A 292 20.88 -12.22 25.09
CA HIS A 292 19.73 -12.29 26.00
C HIS A 292 18.47 -12.85 25.31
N VAL A 293 18.39 -12.73 23.98
CA VAL A 293 17.24 -13.08 23.15
C VAL A 293 17.51 -14.37 22.37
N LYS A 294 16.69 -15.40 22.62
CA LYS A 294 16.74 -16.66 21.87
C LYS A 294 15.94 -16.58 20.58
N LEU A 295 16.55 -16.92 19.46
CA LEU A 295 15.89 -16.91 18.16
C LEU A 295 15.13 -18.22 17.92
N LEU A 296 13.86 -18.10 17.54
CA LEU A 296 12.98 -19.20 17.14
C LEU A 296 12.53 -18.94 15.71
N ILE A 297 12.66 -19.93 14.82
CA ILE A 297 12.27 -19.78 13.42
C ILE A 297 11.30 -20.89 13.06
N ASP A 298 10.10 -20.52 12.60
CA ASP A 298 9.15 -21.46 12.02
C ASP A 298 9.74 -22.08 10.76
N GLU A 299 9.63 -23.40 10.62
CA GLU A 299 10.22 -24.14 9.51
C GLU A 299 9.79 -23.64 8.12
N ASP A 300 8.60 -23.05 7.97
CA ASP A 300 8.14 -22.55 6.68
C ASP A 300 8.92 -21.30 6.25
N VAL A 301 9.38 -20.48 7.20
CA VAL A 301 10.25 -19.33 6.89
C VAL A 301 11.59 -19.80 6.32
N LEU A 302 12.12 -20.93 6.80
CA LEU A 302 13.38 -21.49 6.32
C LEU A 302 13.26 -22.15 4.93
N LYS A 303 12.05 -22.54 4.52
CA LYS A 303 11.78 -23.13 3.19
C LYS A 303 11.74 -22.07 2.09
N GLU A 304 11.47 -20.81 2.43
CA GLU A 304 11.41 -19.70 1.48
C GLU A 304 12.80 -19.29 0.97
N GLU A 305 12.93 -18.99 -0.33
CA GLU A 305 14.18 -18.51 -0.92
C GLU A 305 14.59 -17.14 -0.32
N PHE A 306 13.59 -16.30 -0.03
CA PHE A 306 13.78 -14.94 0.44
C PHE A 306 13.04 -14.70 1.75
N LEU A 307 13.70 -13.96 2.64
CA LEU A 307 13.16 -13.50 3.91
C LEU A 307 12.82 -12.02 3.81
N GLY A 308 11.58 -11.70 4.19
CA GLY A 308 11.10 -10.34 4.36
C GLY A 308 11.25 -9.82 5.77
N CYS A 309 11.91 -8.69 5.98
CA CYS A 309 11.98 -8.07 7.31
C CYS A 309 12.12 -6.54 7.26
N HIS A 310 11.87 -5.88 8.37
CA HIS A 310 12.08 -4.44 8.54
C HIS A 310 13.54 -4.12 8.90
N PRO A 311 14.11 -2.99 8.44
CA PRO A 311 15.42 -2.50 8.89
C PRO A 311 15.31 -1.76 10.23
N CYS A 312 14.69 -2.37 11.24
CA CYS A 312 14.44 -1.78 12.57
C CYS A 312 13.58 -0.49 12.56
N VAL A 313 12.85 -0.25 11.47
CA VAL A 313 11.84 0.81 11.31
C VAL A 313 10.65 0.26 10.50
N ASN A 314 9.46 0.80 10.70
CA ASN A 314 8.24 0.38 10.00
C ASN A 314 7.94 1.21 8.73
N THR A 315 8.88 2.05 8.30
CA THR A 315 8.81 2.87 7.07
C THR A 315 9.57 2.27 5.89
N ALA A 316 10.12 1.07 6.08
CA ALA A 316 10.84 0.36 5.03
C ALA A 316 10.75 -1.17 5.24
N SER A 317 10.89 -1.89 4.13
CA SER A 317 10.88 -3.34 4.08
C SER A 317 12.04 -3.85 3.24
N LEU A 318 12.69 -4.92 3.70
CA LEU A 318 13.82 -5.57 3.03
C LEU A 318 13.41 -6.94 2.50
N LYS A 319 14.00 -7.29 1.36
CA LYS A 319 14.11 -8.64 0.83
C LYS A 319 15.56 -9.07 0.93
N LEU A 320 15.81 -10.13 1.69
CA LEU A 320 17.11 -10.75 1.88
C LEU A 320 17.04 -12.21 1.42
N LYS A 321 18.15 -12.81 0.97
CA LYS A 321 18.18 -14.27 0.80
C LYS A 321 18.15 -14.93 2.17
N THR A 322 17.21 -15.85 2.39
CA THR A 322 17.08 -16.58 3.67
C THR A 322 18.41 -17.24 4.06
N LYS A 323 19.08 -17.82 3.06
CA LYS A 323 20.42 -18.42 3.22
C LYS A 323 21.46 -17.45 3.76
N ASP A 324 21.51 -16.21 3.26
CA ASP A 324 22.49 -15.22 3.74
C ASP A 324 22.19 -14.77 5.17
N VAL A 325 20.92 -14.69 5.56
CA VAL A 325 20.54 -14.42 6.96
C VAL A 325 21.05 -15.53 7.88
N VAL A 326 20.80 -16.79 7.51
CA VAL A 326 21.17 -17.96 8.32
C VAL A 326 22.67 -18.19 8.36
N GLU A 327 23.38 -18.04 7.24
CA GLU A 327 24.79 -18.44 7.11
C GLU A 327 25.78 -17.29 7.34
N LYS A 328 25.34 -16.02 7.29
CA LYS A 328 26.23 -14.86 7.48
C LYS A 328 25.79 -13.98 8.65
N PHE A 329 24.53 -13.54 8.67
CA PHE A 329 24.05 -12.62 9.70
C PHE A 329 24.02 -13.27 11.08
N LEU A 330 23.39 -14.44 11.23
CA LEU A 330 23.27 -15.11 12.53
C LEU A 330 24.63 -15.50 13.14
N PRO A 331 25.60 -16.06 12.38
CA PRO A 331 26.94 -16.28 12.90
C PRO A 331 27.66 -15.00 13.32
N PHE A 332 27.49 -13.90 12.58
CA PHE A 332 28.10 -12.62 12.94
C PHE A 332 27.55 -12.05 14.25
N THR A 333 26.25 -12.18 14.49
CA THR A 333 25.64 -11.73 15.75
C THR A 333 25.79 -12.76 16.88
N ALA A 334 26.44 -13.90 16.63
CA ALA A 334 26.59 -15.02 17.57
C ALA A 334 25.26 -15.59 18.08
N HIS A 335 24.18 -15.50 17.28
CA HIS A 335 22.88 -16.04 17.63
C HIS A 335 22.64 -17.39 16.94
N GLU A 336 22.42 -18.43 17.73
CA GLU A 336 21.83 -19.68 17.25
C GLU A 336 20.31 -19.57 17.16
N TYR A 337 19.68 -20.41 16.34
CA TYR A 337 18.22 -20.50 16.24
C TYR A 337 17.72 -21.91 16.53
N GLN A 338 16.53 -22.00 17.12
CA GLN A 338 15.78 -23.25 17.24
C GLN A 338 14.65 -23.26 16.21
N VAL A 339 14.60 -24.34 15.40
CA VAL A 339 13.47 -24.57 14.48
C VAL A 339 12.24 -24.97 15.29
N VAL A 340 11.11 -24.37 14.95
CA VAL A 340 9.79 -24.70 15.51
C VAL A 340 8.81 -24.99 14.39
N HIS A 341 7.79 -25.77 14.69
CA HIS A 341 6.70 -26.08 13.76
C HIS A 341 5.40 -25.48 14.30
N LEU A 342 4.84 -24.49 13.62
CA LEU A 342 3.55 -23.91 13.96
C LEU A 342 2.51 -24.31 12.92
N VAL A 343 1.45 -25.00 13.37
CA VAL A 343 0.34 -25.46 12.54
C VAL A 343 -0.51 -24.29 12.06
N GLY A 344 -0.76 -23.30 12.93
CA GLY A 344 -1.46 -22.06 12.54
C GLY A 344 -2.93 -22.19 12.16
N GLU A 345 -3.55 -23.37 12.34
CA GLU A 345 -4.98 -23.64 12.10
C GLU A 345 -5.90 -22.88 13.08
N GLU A 346 -7.18 -22.76 12.76
CA GLU A 346 -8.17 -21.95 13.51
C GLU A 346 -8.34 -22.37 14.99
#